data_AF-A0A928FV84-F1
#
_entry.id   AF-A0A928FV84-F1
#
_cell.length_a   1.000
_cell.length_b   1.000
_cell.length_c   1.000
_cell.angle_alpha   90.00
_cell.angle_beta   90.00
_cell.angle_gamma   90.00
#
_symmetry.space_group_name_H-M   'P 1'
#
loop_
_entity.id
_entity.type
_entity.pdbx_description
1 polymer ?
#
loop_
_entity_poly.entity_id
_entity_poly.type
_entity_poly.pdbx_seq_one_letter_code
_entity_poly.pdbx_strand_id
1 'polypeptide(L)'
;MAVQQSQTPSLQIAIPQVKCSQTYSDSNNPTKRMIKQMQRFVLCGILFVCLLTIAGCEKNDLPRQLKVSETAVVLRNEAGAVASLSITTDGAWELTVSGSGFEATPDHGVAGTSIVTITATEANDSRGRITLGELCFHLTANPQATHIIPVSQMPAIVPQTVLLYMPGTQLSSYYQANIEGIRRIIDPQTPGDGRILICLQPRTGGDKAALGEIYYDAAQHTNIFKEIKVYEPFIANETEFVQQLLADVGRIAPAQRYGLIIGSHGKAWLPAGDHLTARSFDHISKRDETFIPMPNALPTRCFGDPSREMNIVQLADAIAAQEYRLDWIIFDACFMANIETLYDLRNSANYIIASPIEIMAAGFPYDRLIPQLFADTGNTCDLAGACETFYDFYLNDWNSVPNNAQSGCISLAVTAELEQLADVVRRIQAANPSAYDRETLQSYEGIYSQGGANSHIFYDLEHFIETICTDKTLLTEFQAIMERAFPSNTRFHTPQFYSAYNSKMNPISHYSGVSISEPSLRHVTDNQQTNWYKDTHK
;
A
#
# COMPACT_ATOMS: atom_id res chain seq x y z
N MET A 1 -41.39 64.84 -0.66
CA MET A 1 -41.18 64.43 0.75
C MET A 1 -39.81 63.74 0.82
N ALA A 2 -39.01 64.09 1.84
CA ALA A 2 -37.62 63.66 2.15
C ALA A 2 -36.55 64.11 1.12
N VAL A 3 -35.72 65.14 1.34
CA VAL A 3 -34.87 65.65 2.46
C VAL A 3 -33.55 64.89 2.64
N GLN A 4 -32.50 65.69 2.51
CA GLN A 4 -31.05 65.49 2.60
C GLN A 4 -30.50 65.09 3.99
N GLN A 5 -29.32 64.46 3.91
CA GLN A 5 -28.09 64.59 4.72
C GLN A 5 -28.16 64.61 6.25
N SER A 6 -27.38 63.70 6.86
CA SER A 6 -26.60 64.01 8.07
C SER A 6 -25.25 63.28 8.04
N GLN A 7 -24.22 63.99 8.51
CA GLN A 7 -22.80 63.63 8.57
C GLN A 7 -22.41 63.10 9.96
N THR A 8 -21.43 62.16 9.96
CA THR A 8 -20.34 61.92 10.95
C THR A 8 -20.66 61.40 12.37
N PRO A 9 -19.70 60.79 13.13
CA PRO A 9 -18.27 60.58 12.85
C PRO A 9 -17.70 59.15 13.07
N SER A 10 -16.46 59.03 12.60
CA SER A 10 -15.42 58.00 12.77
C SER A 10 -15.08 57.62 14.22
N LEU A 11 -14.92 56.30 14.46
CA LEU A 11 -14.13 55.76 15.57
C LEU A 11 -12.91 55.00 15.01
N GLN A 12 -11.73 55.59 15.19
CA GLN A 12 -10.43 54.94 15.03
C GLN A 12 -10.15 54.09 16.28
N ILE A 13 -9.84 52.81 16.09
CA ILE A 13 -9.25 51.95 17.13
C ILE A 13 -7.74 51.89 16.87
N ALA A 14 -6.99 52.46 17.81
CA ALA A 14 -5.54 52.51 17.82
C ALA A 14 -4.94 51.17 18.25
N ILE A 15 -3.97 50.67 17.49
CA ILE A 15 -3.08 49.56 17.85
C ILE A 15 -1.75 50.19 18.32
N PRO A 16 -1.25 49.91 19.55
CA PRO A 16 -0.01 50.51 20.01
C PRO A 16 1.21 49.84 19.37
N GLN A 17 2.01 50.66 18.70
CA GLN A 17 3.37 50.40 18.28
C GLN A 17 4.30 50.41 19.50
N VAL A 18 5.03 49.32 19.74
CA VAL A 18 6.17 49.31 20.64
C VAL A 18 7.45 49.36 19.81
N LYS A 19 8.06 50.55 19.77
CA LYS A 19 9.48 50.74 19.48
C LYS A 19 10.26 50.43 20.75
N CYS A 20 11.30 49.61 20.66
CA CYS A 20 12.40 49.69 21.62
C CYS A 20 13.73 49.69 20.87
N SER A 21 14.50 50.71 21.18
CA SER A 21 15.81 51.07 20.66
C SER A 21 16.92 50.14 21.16
N GLN A 22 17.97 50.12 20.36
CA GLN A 22 19.29 49.52 20.56
C GLN A 22 19.91 49.77 21.94
N THR A 23 20.53 48.72 22.50
CA THR A 23 21.87 48.81 23.09
C THR A 23 22.68 47.56 22.74
N TYR A 24 23.87 47.81 22.22
CA TYR A 24 24.92 46.87 21.82
C TYR A 24 25.61 46.25 23.05
N SER A 25 25.91 44.96 23.01
CA SER A 25 27.23 44.42 23.38
C SER A 25 27.38 42.95 22.97
N ASP A 26 28.28 42.73 22.02
CA ASP A 26 29.29 41.67 21.93
C ASP A 26 28.94 40.16 22.07
N SER A 27 29.16 39.50 20.92
CA SER A 27 30.04 38.34 20.73
C SER A 27 29.45 36.91 20.64
N ASN A 28 29.58 36.38 19.41
CA ASN A 28 30.12 35.06 19.06
C ASN A 28 29.36 33.76 19.42
N ASN A 29 28.49 33.36 18.50
CA ASN A 29 28.51 32.11 17.71
C ASN A 29 28.90 30.78 18.41
N PRO A 30 27.95 29.84 18.64
CA PRO A 30 28.23 28.54 19.24
C PRO A 30 28.44 27.46 18.17
N THR A 31 29.55 27.52 17.44
CA THR A 31 30.09 26.36 16.69
C THR A 31 31.37 25.91 17.38
N LYS A 32 31.21 25.19 18.50
CA LYS A 32 32.22 24.31 19.15
C LYS A 32 31.73 23.86 20.53
N ARG A 33 31.03 22.72 20.59
CA ARG A 33 31.11 21.80 21.73
C ARG A 33 30.76 20.39 21.25
N MET A 34 31.58 19.44 21.69
CA MET A 34 31.47 17.99 21.49
C MET A 34 32.00 17.42 20.17
N ILE A 35 33.24 17.78 19.82
CA ILE A 35 34.19 16.78 19.30
C ILE A 35 35.46 16.93 20.12
N LYS A 36 35.60 16.08 21.14
CA LYS A 36 36.83 15.92 21.91
C LYS A 36 37.14 14.43 21.94
N GLN A 37 38.40 14.15 21.60
CA GLN A 37 39.14 12.89 21.79
C GLN A 37 39.17 11.93 20.61
N MET A 38 40.08 12.22 19.67
CA MET A 38 40.93 11.19 19.06
C MET A 38 42.34 11.74 18.79
N GLN A 39 43.34 10.93 19.20
CA GLN A 39 44.72 10.79 18.70
C GLN A 39 45.84 11.75 19.19
N ARG A 40 46.84 11.13 19.86
CA ARG A 40 48.32 11.15 19.60
C ARG A 40 49.02 10.31 20.69
N PHE A 41 49.41 9.05 20.49
CA PHE A 41 50.62 8.47 19.87
C PHE A 41 51.98 8.70 20.60
N VAL A 42 52.57 7.56 21.04
CA VAL A 42 54.00 7.15 21.06
C VAL A 42 54.90 7.39 22.31
N LEU A 43 55.44 6.24 22.80
CA LEU A 43 56.79 5.91 23.32
C LEU A 43 57.03 5.60 24.83
N CYS A 44 57.97 4.65 25.00
CA CYS A 44 58.70 4.16 26.19
C CYS A 44 58.00 3.03 26.98
N GLY A 45 58.60 1.90 27.28
CA GLY A 45 59.97 1.41 27.14
C GLY A 45 60.11 0.13 27.99
N ILE A 46 60.86 -0.85 27.49
CA ILE A 46 61.10 -2.17 28.08
C ILE A 46 61.77 -2.05 29.46
N LEU A 47 61.32 -2.81 30.47
CA LEU A 47 62.22 -3.41 31.45
C LEU A 47 61.66 -4.70 32.08
N PHE A 48 62.50 -5.72 32.05
CA PHE A 48 62.28 -7.09 32.50
C PHE A 48 62.97 -7.25 33.87
N VAL A 49 62.23 -7.57 34.95
CA VAL A 49 62.82 -8.12 36.18
C VAL A 49 61.85 -9.12 36.82
N CYS A 50 62.32 -10.35 36.95
CA CYS A 50 61.71 -11.47 37.65
C CYS A 50 61.54 -11.18 39.15
N LEU A 51 60.39 -11.57 39.71
CA LEU A 51 60.28 -12.03 41.11
C LEU A 51 59.12 -13.03 41.22
N LEU A 52 59.50 -14.29 41.39
CA LEU A 52 58.62 -15.40 41.76
C LEU A 52 58.23 -15.25 43.24
N THR A 53 56.93 -15.14 43.53
CA THR A 53 56.35 -15.57 44.81
C THR A 53 55.03 -16.26 44.57
N ILE A 54 54.83 -17.32 45.34
CA ILE A 54 53.91 -18.44 45.18
C ILE A 54 52.53 -18.09 45.80
N ALA A 55 51.50 -18.80 45.31
CA ALA A 55 50.20 -19.08 45.93
C ALA A 55 49.03 -18.13 45.59
N GLY A 56 48.08 -18.70 44.83
CA GLY A 56 46.74 -18.15 44.59
C GLY A 56 46.25 -18.39 43.16
N CYS A 57 45.98 -19.65 42.79
CA CYS A 57 45.12 -19.91 41.63
C CYS A 57 43.68 -19.46 41.98
N GLU A 58 43.39 -18.17 41.84
CA GLU A 58 42.03 -17.75 41.52
C GLU A 58 41.89 -17.90 40.01
N LYS A 59 41.29 -19.03 39.60
CA LYS A 59 40.56 -19.05 38.34
C LYS A 59 39.53 -17.93 38.45
N ASN A 60 39.80 -16.79 37.81
CA ASN A 60 38.75 -15.88 37.39
C ASN A 60 37.90 -16.65 36.37
N ASP A 61 36.98 -17.48 36.89
CA ASP A 61 35.91 -18.06 36.10
C ASP A 61 35.07 -16.88 35.60
N LEU A 62 35.36 -16.41 34.39
CA LEU A 62 34.44 -15.57 33.63
C LEU A 62 33.05 -16.23 33.72
N PRO A 63 31.98 -15.49 34.06
CA PRO A 63 30.67 -16.07 34.21
C PRO A 63 30.31 -16.76 32.89
N ARG A 64 30.13 -18.09 32.96
CA ARG A 64 29.78 -18.92 31.81
C ARG A 64 28.56 -18.30 31.12
N GLN A 65 28.67 -18.05 29.83
CA GLN A 65 27.59 -17.42 29.07
C GLN A 65 26.74 -18.49 28.37
N LEU A 66 25.42 -18.32 28.39
CA LEU A 66 24.49 -19.04 27.52
C LEU A 66 23.85 -18.01 26.57
N LYS A 67 23.88 -18.30 25.27
CA LYS A 67 23.27 -17.47 24.23
C LYS A 67 22.37 -18.34 23.38
N VAL A 68 21.16 -17.84 23.13
CA VAL A 68 20.18 -18.46 22.24
C VAL A 68 20.06 -17.57 21.01
N SER A 69 19.98 -18.15 19.80
CA SER A 69 19.89 -17.36 18.55
C SER A 69 18.56 -16.65 18.40
N GLU A 70 17.50 -17.23 18.93
CA GLU A 70 16.12 -16.72 18.80
C GLU A 70 15.63 -16.10 20.11
N THR A 71 14.72 -15.13 19.98
CA THR A 71 14.00 -14.53 21.11
C THR A 71 12.58 -15.07 21.25
N ALA A 72 12.06 -15.78 20.24
CA ALA A 72 10.77 -16.47 20.23
C ALA A 72 10.78 -17.56 19.15
N VAL A 73 9.95 -18.60 19.32
CA VAL A 73 9.71 -19.63 18.30
C VAL A 73 8.27 -19.51 17.80
N VAL A 74 8.12 -19.49 16.47
CA VAL A 74 6.82 -19.50 15.80
C VAL A 74 6.76 -20.70 14.86
N LEU A 75 5.97 -21.71 15.24
CA LEU A 75 5.73 -22.91 14.44
C LEU A 75 4.65 -22.63 13.38
N ARG A 76 4.73 -23.31 12.24
CA ARG A 76 3.63 -23.32 11.26
C ARG A 76 2.39 -23.97 11.88
N ASN A 77 1.22 -23.72 11.29
CA ASN A 77 -0.06 -24.17 11.81
C ASN A 77 -0.25 -25.69 11.78
N GLU A 78 0.55 -26.43 11.03
CA GLU A 78 0.38 -27.86 10.80
C GLU A 78 0.98 -28.71 11.94
N ALA A 79 0.37 -29.86 12.24
CA ALA A 79 1.00 -30.87 13.09
C ALA A 79 2.28 -31.38 12.43
N GLY A 80 3.35 -31.52 13.20
CA GLY A 80 4.68 -31.88 12.69
C GLY A 80 5.49 -30.71 12.13
N ALA A 81 4.97 -29.46 12.17
CA ALA A 81 5.74 -28.29 11.80
C ALA A 81 6.98 -28.13 12.68
N VAL A 82 8.13 -27.83 12.06
CA VAL A 82 9.43 -27.76 12.75
C VAL A 82 10.00 -26.34 12.71
N ALA A 83 10.58 -25.91 13.83
CA ALA A 83 11.50 -24.78 13.93
C ALA A 83 12.80 -25.23 14.59
N SER A 84 13.86 -24.43 14.47
CA SER A 84 15.13 -24.74 15.14
C SER A 84 15.77 -23.46 15.66
N LEU A 85 16.44 -23.57 16.81
CA LEU A 85 17.25 -22.51 17.38
C LEU A 85 18.63 -23.05 17.74
N SER A 86 19.62 -22.17 17.75
CA SER A 86 20.97 -22.54 18.19
C SER A 86 21.25 -22.02 19.59
N ILE A 87 21.92 -22.84 20.38
CA ILE A 87 22.37 -22.51 21.73
C ILE A 87 23.89 -22.56 21.72
N THR A 88 24.52 -21.45 22.08
CA THR A 88 25.98 -21.38 22.23
C THR A 88 26.31 -21.11 23.69
N THR A 89 27.11 -21.99 24.28
CA THR A 89 27.37 -21.98 25.72
C THR A 89 28.78 -22.46 26.06
N ASP A 90 29.34 -21.93 27.15
CA ASP A 90 30.65 -22.33 27.68
C ASP A 90 30.58 -23.54 28.64
N GLY A 91 29.38 -24.10 28.85
CA GLY A 91 29.14 -25.21 29.78
C GLY A 91 27.99 -26.12 29.36
N ALA A 92 27.73 -27.15 30.18
CA ALA A 92 26.54 -27.99 30.01
C ALA A 92 25.27 -27.20 30.29
N TRP A 93 24.23 -27.48 29.50
CA TRP A 93 22.94 -26.81 29.56
C TRP A 93 21.81 -27.84 29.55
N GLU A 94 20.67 -27.40 30.07
CA GLU A 94 19.43 -28.16 30.13
C GLU A 94 18.27 -27.28 29.64
N LEU A 95 17.24 -27.93 29.11
CA LEU A 95 16.00 -27.33 28.64
C LEU A 95 14.84 -27.91 29.45
N THR A 96 14.01 -27.03 29.97
CA THR A 96 12.69 -27.38 30.49
C THR A 96 11.63 -26.79 29.58
N VAL A 97 10.65 -27.61 29.19
CA VAL A 97 9.51 -27.19 28.37
C VAL A 97 8.30 -26.97 29.28
N SER A 98 7.64 -25.82 29.14
CA SER A 98 6.33 -25.55 29.76
C SER A 98 5.28 -25.39 28.67
N GLY A 99 4.04 -25.81 28.93
CA GLY A 99 2.93 -25.75 27.96
C GLY A 99 2.61 -27.10 27.30
N SER A 100 1.90 -27.06 26.18
CA SER A 100 1.43 -28.23 25.43
C SER A 100 1.32 -27.94 23.94
N GLY A 101 1.23 -28.99 23.10
CA GLY A 101 1.09 -28.83 21.64
C GLY A 101 2.42 -28.77 20.87
N PHE A 102 3.55 -28.96 21.55
CA PHE A 102 4.87 -29.04 20.94
C PHE A 102 5.85 -29.87 21.78
N GLU A 103 6.90 -30.33 21.12
CA GLU A 103 8.05 -31.01 21.73
C GLU A 103 9.34 -30.31 21.29
N ALA A 104 10.40 -30.41 22.09
CA ALA A 104 11.70 -29.83 21.78
C ALA A 104 12.83 -30.82 22.11
N THR A 105 13.75 -31.01 21.16
CA THR A 105 14.86 -31.97 21.28
C THR A 105 16.16 -31.42 20.66
N PRO A 106 17.35 -31.70 21.24
CA PRO A 106 17.56 -32.36 22.53
C PRO A 106 17.18 -31.45 23.71
N ASP A 107 16.92 -32.05 24.87
CA ASP A 107 16.58 -31.36 26.13
C ASP A 107 17.82 -31.03 26.99
N HIS A 108 19.02 -31.38 26.53
CA HIS A 108 20.29 -31.05 27.18
C HIS A 108 21.43 -31.03 26.16
N GLY A 109 22.56 -30.46 26.57
CA GLY A 109 23.78 -30.49 25.78
C GLY A 109 25.03 -30.06 26.56
N VAL A 110 26.16 -30.06 25.87
CA VAL A 110 27.47 -29.72 26.43
C VAL A 110 27.94 -28.35 25.93
N ALA A 111 29.10 -27.90 26.41
CA ALA A 111 29.75 -26.68 25.93
C ALA A 111 29.97 -26.72 24.40
N GLY A 112 29.80 -25.57 23.75
CA GLY A 112 29.82 -25.43 22.30
C GLY A 112 28.46 -24.96 21.76
N THR A 113 28.22 -25.22 20.48
CA THR A 113 26.96 -24.87 19.81
C THR A 113 26.11 -26.14 19.62
N SER A 114 24.88 -26.11 20.13
CA SER A 114 23.87 -27.14 19.95
C SER A 114 22.68 -26.59 19.15
N ILE A 115 22.02 -27.43 18.36
CA ILE A 115 20.77 -27.07 17.67
C ILE A 115 19.63 -27.77 18.40
N VAL A 116 18.64 -27.01 18.84
CA VAL A 116 17.38 -27.54 19.39
C VAL A 116 16.31 -27.41 18.33
N THR A 117 15.66 -28.53 18.05
CA THR A 117 14.55 -28.67 17.11
C THR A 117 13.24 -28.71 17.88
N ILE A 118 12.33 -27.79 17.54
CA ILE A 118 11.00 -27.66 18.13
C ILE A 118 10.00 -28.19 17.10
N THR A 119 9.13 -29.10 17.49
CA THR A 119 8.13 -29.72 16.61
C THR A 119 6.73 -29.56 17.18
N ALA A 120 5.79 -29.04 16.39
CA ALA A 120 4.37 -28.99 16.76
C ALA A 120 3.80 -30.40 16.81
N THR A 121 3.07 -30.74 17.87
CA THR A 121 2.41 -32.06 17.98
C THR A 121 0.99 -32.03 17.44
N GLU A 122 0.36 -30.86 17.39
CA GLU A 122 -1.01 -30.64 16.96
C GLU A 122 -1.07 -29.50 15.94
N ALA A 123 -2.17 -29.44 15.17
CA ALA A 123 -2.43 -28.33 14.27
C ALA A 123 -3.17 -27.20 15.00
N ASN A 124 -2.92 -25.95 14.59
CA ASN A 124 -3.73 -24.81 14.98
C ASN A 124 -4.79 -24.53 13.91
N ASP A 125 -6.00 -25.00 14.15
CA ASP A 125 -7.16 -24.78 13.27
C ASP A 125 -7.90 -23.46 13.56
N SER A 126 -7.40 -22.66 14.51
CA SER A 126 -8.06 -21.41 14.91
C SER A 126 -7.70 -20.22 14.00
N ARG A 127 -8.56 -19.19 13.99
CA ARG A 127 -8.33 -17.92 13.29
C ARG A 127 -7.16 -17.10 13.86
N GLY A 128 -6.70 -17.41 15.07
CA GLY A 128 -5.70 -16.64 15.79
C GLY A 128 -4.39 -17.40 15.97
N ARG A 129 -3.30 -16.65 16.20
CA ARG A 129 -2.06 -17.24 16.70
C ARG A 129 -2.31 -17.73 18.12
N ILE A 130 -1.88 -18.95 18.42
CA ILE A 130 -1.98 -19.52 19.76
C ILE A 130 -0.61 -19.56 20.43
N THR A 131 -0.58 -19.30 21.73
CA THR A 131 0.61 -19.53 22.56
C THR A 131 0.59 -20.97 23.02
N LEU A 132 1.65 -21.71 22.70
CA LEU A 132 1.77 -23.11 23.09
C LEU A 132 2.46 -23.28 24.45
N GLY A 133 3.42 -22.41 24.76
CA GLY A 133 4.20 -22.49 25.99
C GLY A 133 5.54 -21.77 25.90
N GLU A 134 6.53 -22.22 26.67
CA GLU A 134 7.85 -21.61 26.76
C GLU A 134 8.96 -22.67 26.84
N LEU A 135 10.12 -22.36 26.26
CA LEU A 135 11.37 -23.10 26.42
C LEU A 135 12.24 -22.36 27.43
N CYS A 136 12.60 -23.02 28.52
CA CYS A 136 13.46 -22.46 29.55
C CYS A 136 14.83 -23.14 29.47
N PHE A 137 15.84 -22.41 29.00
CA PHE A 137 17.22 -22.88 28.95
C PHE A 137 17.99 -22.38 30.16
N HIS A 138 18.76 -23.25 30.81
CA HIS A 138 19.67 -22.86 31.89
C HIS A 138 20.98 -23.63 31.80
N LEU A 139 22.04 -23.05 32.37
CA LEU A 139 23.29 -23.77 32.60
C LEU A 139 23.09 -24.72 33.78
N THR A 140 23.51 -25.99 33.65
CA THR A 140 23.43 -26.97 34.75
C THR A 140 24.16 -26.47 36.01
N ALA A 141 25.25 -25.71 35.83
CA ALA A 141 26.04 -25.13 36.92
C ALA A 141 25.41 -23.88 37.57
N ASN A 142 24.42 -23.26 36.93
CA ASN A 142 23.70 -22.10 37.45
C ASN A 142 22.22 -22.09 37.00
N PRO A 143 21.37 -22.90 37.66
CA PRO A 143 19.96 -23.03 37.28
C PRO A 143 19.12 -21.75 37.43
N GLN A 144 19.64 -20.72 38.11
CA GLN A 144 18.91 -19.47 38.36
C GLN A 144 19.02 -18.47 37.20
N ALA A 145 19.97 -18.65 36.28
CA ALA A 145 20.10 -17.84 35.07
C ALA A 145 19.40 -18.54 33.90
N THR A 146 18.10 -18.29 33.75
CA THR A 146 17.25 -18.88 32.71
C THR A 146 17.08 -17.95 31.51
N HIS A 147 17.12 -18.53 30.31
CA HIS A 147 16.72 -17.88 29.08
C HIS A 147 15.37 -18.47 28.66
N ILE A 148 14.34 -17.64 28.65
CA ILE A 148 12.97 -18.05 28.34
C ILE A 148 12.65 -17.66 26.90
N ILE A 149 12.26 -18.65 26.09
CA ILE A 149 11.87 -18.46 24.70
C ILE A 149 10.40 -18.86 24.55
N PRO A 150 9.47 -17.91 24.32
CA PRO A 150 8.07 -18.25 24.10
C PRO A 150 7.90 -19.02 22.79
N VAL A 151 7.01 -20.02 22.82
CA VAL A 151 6.64 -20.86 21.68
C VAL A 151 5.18 -20.61 21.35
N SER A 152 4.91 -20.41 20.07
CA SER A 152 3.59 -20.12 19.54
C SER A 152 3.41 -20.76 18.18
N GLN A 153 2.16 -20.85 17.72
CA GLN A 153 1.82 -21.48 16.46
C GLN A 153 0.98 -20.54 15.59
N MET A 154 1.30 -20.49 14.29
CA MET A 154 0.59 -19.66 13.31
C MET A 154 -0.90 -20.04 13.19
N PRO A 155 -1.78 -19.09 12.80
CA PRO A 155 -3.20 -19.37 12.53
C PRO A 155 -3.40 -20.37 11.39
N ALA A 156 -4.60 -20.93 11.28
CA ALA A 156 -5.00 -21.75 10.15
C ALA A 156 -4.86 -21.02 8.80
N ILE A 157 -4.40 -21.75 7.78
CA ILE A 157 -4.34 -21.25 6.40
C ILE A 157 -5.73 -21.36 5.78
N VAL A 158 -6.28 -20.22 5.36
CA VAL A 158 -7.61 -20.15 4.73
C VAL A 158 -7.53 -20.18 3.19
N PRO A 159 -8.62 -20.48 2.48
CA PRO A 159 -8.63 -20.41 1.01
C PRO A 159 -8.31 -19.00 0.47
N GLN A 160 -8.75 -17.94 1.16
CA GLN A 160 -8.58 -16.57 0.70
C GLN A 160 -8.56 -15.54 1.83
N THR A 161 -7.62 -14.61 1.77
CA THR A 161 -7.60 -13.38 2.58
C THR A 161 -7.73 -12.17 1.66
N VAL A 162 -8.65 -11.27 1.98
CA VAL A 162 -8.77 -9.97 1.30
C VAL A 162 -8.43 -8.85 2.28
N LEU A 163 -7.49 -7.98 1.90
CA LEU A 163 -7.19 -6.75 2.61
C LEU A 163 -7.87 -5.55 1.93
N LEU A 164 -8.68 -4.81 2.67
CA LEU A 164 -9.13 -3.47 2.30
C LEU A 164 -8.18 -2.46 2.94
N TYR A 165 -7.31 -1.87 2.13
CA TYR A 165 -6.41 -0.82 2.55
C TYR A 165 -6.99 0.54 2.14
N MET A 166 -7.42 1.32 3.15
CA MET A 166 -8.09 2.61 2.95
C MET A 166 -7.31 3.74 3.65
N PRO A 167 -6.19 4.19 3.06
CA PRO A 167 -5.40 5.29 3.60
C PRO A 167 -6.09 6.64 3.41
N GLY A 168 -5.63 7.62 4.19
CA GLY A 168 -6.15 8.98 4.17
C GLY A 168 -7.39 9.19 5.05
N THR A 169 -7.77 10.44 5.20
CA THR A 169 -8.79 10.92 6.15
C THR A 169 -9.95 11.65 5.47
N GLN A 170 -9.75 12.19 4.26
CA GLN A 170 -10.77 12.97 3.54
C GLN A 170 -11.95 12.13 3.06
N LEU A 171 -11.72 10.87 2.68
CA LEU A 171 -12.78 9.93 2.32
C LEU A 171 -13.35 9.13 3.50
N SER A 172 -12.97 9.47 4.74
CA SER A 172 -13.31 8.66 5.94
C SER A 172 -14.80 8.37 6.11
N SER A 173 -15.70 9.30 5.78
CA SER A 173 -17.14 9.05 5.84
C SER A 173 -17.61 8.03 4.78
N TYR A 174 -17.00 8.05 3.60
CA TYR A 174 -17.30 7.08 2.53
C TYR A 174 -16.73 5.71 2.89
N TYR A 175 -15.51 5.64 3.43
CA TYR A 175 -14.93 4.39 3.94
C TYR A 175 -15.82 3.76 5.02
N GLN A 176 -16.33 4.57 5.95
CA GLN A 176 -17.28 4.08 6.98
C GLN A 176 -18.55 3.50 6.35
N ALA A 177 -19.13 4.17 5.35
CA ALA A 177 -20.30 3.65 4.63
C ALA A 177 -19.98 2.35 3.86
N ASN A 178 -18.79 2.27 3.23
CA ASN A 178 -18.31 1.07 2.56
C ASN A 178 -18.19 -0.11 3.54
N ILE A 179 -17.56 0.10 4.69
CA ILE A 179 -17.39 -0.92 5.74
C ILE A 179 -18.73 -1.35 6.32
N GLU A 180 -19.67 -0.43 6.51
CA GLU A 180 -21.02 -0.76 6.95
C GLU A 180 -21.78 -1.58 5.89
N GLY A 181 -21.55 -1.30 4.60
CA GLY A 181 -22.00 -2.17 3.51
C GLY A 181 -21.50 -3.61 3.67
N ILE A 182 -20.21 -3.78 3.94
CA ILE A 182 -19.62 -5.10 4.21
C ILE A 182 -20.29 -5.74 5.42
N ARG A 183 -20.37 -5.05 6.56
CA ARG A 183 -20.97 -5.61 7.79
C ARG A 183 -22.37 -6.16 7.60
N ARG A 184 -23.19 -5.51 6.76
CA ARG A 184 -24.58 -5.92 6.49
C ARG A 184 -24.70 -7.27 5.77
N ILE A 185 -23.66 -7.69 5.03
CA ILE A 185 -23.69 -8.93 4.24
C ILE A 185 -22.91 -10.07 4.86
N ILE A 186 -22.28 -9.86 6.02
CA ILE A 186 -21.46 -10.89 6.68
C ILE A 186 -22.37 -11.89 7.36
N ASP A 187 -22.24 -13.14 6.95
CA ASP A 187 -23.03 -14.28 7.39
C ASP A 187 -22.17 -15.57 7.36
N PRO A 188 -22.73 -16.76 7.65
CA PRO A 188 -21.94 -18.00 7.60
C PRO A 188 -21.32 -18.34 6.24
N GLN A 189 -21.84 -17.81 5.13
CA GLN A 189 -21.39 -18.10 3.77
C GLN A 189 -20.46 -17.01 3.23
N THR A 190 -20.57 -15.78 3.74
CA THR A 190 -19.76 -14.63 3.32
C THR A 190 -19.03 -14.02 4.54
N PRO A 191 -17.69 -14.13 4.63
CA PRO A 191 -16.75 -14.65 3.63
C PRO A 191 -16.58 -16.18 3.65
N GLY A 192 -17.41 -16.91 4.39
CA GLY A 192 -17.29 -18.36 4.55
C GLY A 192 -15.96 -18.73 5.23
N ASP A 193 -15.17 -19.57 4.57
CA ASP A 193 -13.84 -19.95 5.05
C ASP A 193 -12.78 -18.86 4.84
N GLY A 194 -13.12 -17.79 4.09
CA GLY A 194 -12.26 -16.65 3.85
C GLY A 194 -12.12 -15.69 5.03
N ARG A 195 -11.23 -14.70 4.86
CA ARG A 195 -10.97 -13.64 5.85
C ARG A 195 -10.94 -12.26 5.21
N ILE A 196 -11.57 -11.29 5.89
CA ILE A 196 -11.61 -9.89 5.46
C ILE A 196 -10.90 -9.04 6.50
N LEU A 197 -9.75 -8.50 6.12
CA LEU A 197 -9.00 -7.54 6.91
C LEU A 197 -9.23 -6.13 6.37
N ILE A 198 -9.29 -5.15 7.28
CA ILE A 198 -9.54 -3.74 6.95
C ILE A 198 -8.52 -2.88 7.68
N CYS A 199 -7.73 -2.13 6.94
CA CYS A 199 -6.78 -1.17 7.46
C CYS A 199 -7.24 0.26 7.14
N LEU A 200 -7.45 1.07 8.18
CA LEU A 200 -7.95 2.44 8.07
C LEU A 200 -7.04 3.41 8.82
N GLN A 201 -6.90 4.62 8.29
CA GLN A 201 -6.36 5.73 9.07
C GLN A 201 -7.52 6.51 9.72
N PRO A 202 -7.58 6.61 11.06
CA PRO A 202 -8.66 7.34 11.71
C PRO A 202 -8.57 8.83 11.38
N ARG A 203 -9.74 9.47 11.25
CA ARG A 203 -9.84 10.92 10.97
C ARG A 203 -9.14 11.79 12.03
N THR A 204 -9.11 11.30 13.27
CA THR A 204 -8.40 11.88 14.40
C THR A 204 -7.30 10.92 14.84
N GLY A 205 -6.10 11.42 15.13
CA GLY A 205 -4.99 10.59 15.60
C GLY A 205 -3.66 10.77 14.85
N GLY A 206 -3.60 11.55 13.77
CA GLY A 206 -2.36 11.86 13.07
C GLY A 206 -1.84 10.70 12.22
N ASP A 207 -0.59 10.31 12.42
CA ASP A 207 0.09 9.23 11.70
C ASP A 207 -0.19 7.90 12.38
N LYS A 208 -1.47 7.49 12.39
CA LYS A 208 -1.91 6.20 12.91
C LYS A 208 -2.66 5.42 11.83
N ALA A 209 -2.60 4.11 11.93
CA ALA A 209 -3.48 3.20 11.20
C ALA A 209 -3.96 2.08 12.12
N ALA A 210 -5.20 1.63 11.94
CA ALA A 210 -5.77 0.50 12.66
C ALA A 210 -6.11 -0.60 11.66
N LEU A 211 -5.60 -1.80 11.91
CA LEU A 211 -5.95 -3.04 11.22
C LEU A 211 -6.95 -3.81 12.07
N GLY A 212 -8.11 -4.12 11.50
CA GLY A 212 -9.11 -4.99 12.08
C GLY A 212 -9.56 -6.08 11.12
N GLU A 213 -10.32 -7.03 11.64
CA GLU A 213 -10.96 -8.10 10.88
C GLU A 213 -12.47 -8.02 11.04
N ILE A 214 -13.19 -8.27 9.95
CA ILE A 214 -14.63 -8.52 9.98
C ILE A 214 -14.88 -9.99 9.71
N TYR A 215 -15.67 -10.63 10.57
CA TYR A 215 -16.05 -12.03 10.44
C TYR A 215 -17.42 -12.30 11.07
N TYR A 216 -18.02 -13.43 10.69
CA TYR A 216 -19.22 -13.95 11.32
C TYR A 216 -18.85 -14.77 12.56
N ASP A 217 -19.39 -14.40 13.73
CA ASP A 217 -19.27 -15.17 14.97
C ASP A 217 -20.46 -16.13 15.08
N ALA A 218 -20.17 -17.43 14.92
CA ALA A 218 -21.19 -18.47 14.98
C ALA A 218 -21.79 -18.69 16.38
N ALA A 219 -21.06 -18.35 17.44
CA ALA A 219 -21.55 -18.49 18.81
C ALA A 219 -22.52 -17.35 19.18
N GLN A 220 -22.27 -16.15 18.68
CA GLN A 220 -23.09 -14.96 18.91
C GLN A 220 -24.14 -14.72 17.82
N HIS A 221 -24.08 -15.48 16.72
CA HIS A 221 -24.92 -15.32 15.52
C HIS A 221 -24.92 -13.88 14.98
N THR A 222 -23.77 -13.21 14.99
CA THR A 222 -23.61 -11.82 14.54
C THR A 222 -22.28 -11.61 13.85
N ASN A 223 -22.19 -10.58 13.01
CA ASN A 223 -20.90 -10.11 12.53
C ASN A 223 -20.17 -9.33 13.63
N ILE A 224 -18.84 -9.46 13.67
CA ILE A 224 -17.95 -8.77 14.61
C ILE A 224 -16.88 -8.05 13.81
N PHE A 225 -16.62 -6.79 14.16
CA PHE A 225 -15.38 -6.11 13.80
C PHE A 225 -14.43 -6.16 15.00
N LYS A 226 -13.29 -6.82 14.83
CA LYS A 226 -12.26 -6.93 15.86
C LYS A 226 -11.03 -6.14 15.43
N GLU A 227 -10.64 -5.15 16.23
CA GLU A 227 -9.33 -4.51 16.07
C GLU A 227 -8.22 -5.52 16.43
N ILE A 228 -7.22 -5.64 15.56
CA ILE A 228 -6.11 -6.59 15.70
C ILE A 228 -4.83 -5.86 16.05
N LYS A 229 -4.53 -4.76 15.36
CA LYS A 229 -3.27 -4.04 15.53
C LYS A 229 -3.43 -2.57 15.21
N VAL A 230 -2.79 -1.73 16.04
CA VAL A 230 -2.64 -0.29 15.80
C VAL A 230 -1.18 -0.03 15.44
N TYR A 231 -0.96 0.74 14.37
CA TYR A 231 0.34 1.23 13.93
C TYR A 231 0.48 2.69 14.33
N GLU A 232 1.51 3.01 15.09
CA GLU A 232 1.84 4.36 15.52
C GLU A 232 3.38 4.49 15.68
N PRO A 233 4.08 5.23 14.81
CA PRO A 233 3.53 5.95 13.64
C PRO A 233 3.12 5.02 12.48
N PHE A 234 2.31 5.55 11.56
CA PHE A 234 2.01 4.97 10.24
C PHE A 234 1.88 6.09 9.20
N ILE A 235 2.82 6.10 8.25
CA ILE A 235 2.90 7.11 7.20
C ILE A 235 2.59 6.45 5.86
N ALA A 236 1.43 6.78 5.27
CA ALA A 236 0.87 6.03 4.14
C ALA A 236 1.62 6.21 2.80
N ASN A 237 2.49 7.20 2.68
CA ASN A 237 3.34 7.40 1.51
C ASN A 237 4.76 6.82 1.65
N GLU A 238 5.08 6.22 2.79
CA GLU A 238 6.37 5.60 3.05
C GLU A 238 6.29 4.08 2.84
N THR A 239 7.24 3.55 2.06
CA THR A 239 7.23 2.16 1.58
C THR A 239 7.32 1.17 2.73
N GLU A 240 8.12 1.48 3.74
CA GLU A 240 8.40 0.64 4.89
C GLU A 240 7.14 0.36 5.72
N PHE A 241 6.27 1.35 5.89
CA PHE A 241 5.03 1.20 6.65
C PHE A 241 4.00 0.34 5.91
N VAL A 242 3.87 0.54 4.60
CA VAL A 242 2.99 -0.29 3.75
C VAL A 242 3.51 -1.72 3.66
N GLN A 243 4.82 -1.89 3.50
CA GLN A 243 5.48 -3.20 3.50
C GLN A 243 5.23 -3.93 4.83
N GLN A 244 5.35 -3.25 5.98
CA GLN A 244 5.09 -3.83 7.29
C GLN A 244 3.62 -4.25 7.45
N LEU A 245 2.67 -3.43 6.97
CA LEU A 245 1.26 -3.76 6.97
C LEU A 245 0.97 -5.04 6.17
N LEU A 246 1.50 -5.13 4.94
CA LEU A 246 1.32 -6.30 4.08
C LEU A 246 1.97 -7.55 4.69
N ALA A 247 3.13 -7.41 5.33
CA ALA A 247 3.80 -8.53 6.01
C ALA A 247 2.98 -9.02 7.21
N ASP A 248 2.41 -8.10 7.98
CA ASP A 248 1.55 -8.45 9.11
C ASP A 248 0.26 -9.13 8.67
N VAL A 249 -0.33 -8.72 7.54
CA VAL A 249 -1.49 -9.41 6.93
C VAL A 249 -1.16 -10.87 6.63
N GLY A 250 -0.01 -11.17 6.04
CA GLY A 250 0.43 -12.55 5.78
C GLY A 250 0.59 -13.39 7.06
N ARG A 251 1.01 -12.77 8.17
CA ARG A 251 1.17 -13.46 9.47
C ARG A 251 -0.14 -13.63 10.24
N ILE A 252 -1.01 -12.62 10.18
CA ILE A 252 -2.28 -12.56 10.91
C ILE A 252 -3.33 -13.44 10.24
N ALA A 253 -3.36 -13.42 8.91
CA ALA A 253 -4.34 -14.13 8.09
C ALA A 253 -3.67 -14.87 6.92
N PRO A 254 -2.90 -15.93 7.22
CA PRO A 254 -2.28 -16.75 6.19
C PRO A 254 -3.33 -17.40 5.29
N ALA A 255 -3.11 -17.37 3.97
CA ALA A 255 -4.07 -17.87 2.99
C ALA A 255 -3.40 -18.48 1.76
N GLN A 256 -4.14 -19.30 1.01
CA GLN A 256 -3.71 -19.81 -0.29
C GLN A 256 -3.71 -18.72 -1.36
N ARG A 257 -4.62 -17.76 -1.26
CA ARG A 257 -4.77 -16.63 -2.19
C ARG A 257 -4.96 -15.33 -1.44
N TYR A 258 -4.41 -14.26 -1.99
CA TYR A 258 -4.51 -12.92 -1.43
C TYR A 258 -5.11 -11.94 -2.43
N GLY A 259 -6.10 -11.19 -1.97
CA GLY A 259 -6.67 -10.06 -2.69
C GLY A 259 -6.39 -8.75 -1.96
N LEU A 260 -6.15 -7.68 -2.71
CA LEU A 260 -5.93 -6.34 -2.16
C LEU A 260 -6.90 -5.34 -2.80
N ILE A 261 -7.67 -4.64 -1.98
CA ILE A 261 -8.47 -3.49 -2.40
C ILE A 261 -7.83 -2.23 -1.84
N ILE A 262 -7.50 -1.28 -2.71
CA ILE A 262 -6.94 0.02 -2.32
C ILE A 262 -8.01 1.07 -2.55
N GLY A 263 -8.62 1.54 -1.45
CA GLY A 263 -9.53 2.68 -1.45
C GLY A 263 -8.77 3.95 -1.13
N SER A 264 -8.51 4.79 -2.13
CA SER A 264 -7.72 6.01 -1.92
C SER A 264 -8.00 7.06 -2.99
N HIS A 265 -7.19 8.11 -2.95
CA HIS A 265 -7.04 9.01 -4.06
C HIS A 265 -6.06 8.47 -5.09
N GLY A 266 -6.39 8.65 -6.36
CA GLY A 266 -5.60 8.14 -7.49
C GLY A 266 -5.33 9.24 -8.51
N LYS A 267 -4.10 9.27 -9.02
CA LYS A 267 -3.65 10.12 -10.14
C LYS A 267 -2.78 9.33 -11.13
N ALA A 268 -3.04 8.02 -11.23
CA ALA A 268 -2.29 7.11 -12.08
C ALA A 268 -0.77 7.16 -11.80
N TRP A 269 0.03 7.29 -12.86
CA TRP A 269 1.49 7.26 -12.86
C TRP A 269 2.13 8.60 -12.46
N LEU A 270 1.32 9.65 -12.24
CA LEU A 270 1.84 10.97 -11.92
C LEU A 270 2.61 10.94 -10.60
N PRO A 271 3.80 11.57 -10.53
CA PRO A 271 4.59 11.57 -9.32
C PRO A 271 3.82 12.10 -8.10
N ALA A 272 3.95 11.41 -6.98
CA ALA A 272 3.41 11.87 -5.70
C ALA A 272 4.06 13.19 -5.30
N GLY A 273 3.23 14.17 -4.92
CA GLY A 273 3.58 15.50 -4.42
C GLY A 273 4.90 16.09 -4.92
N ASP A 274 4.90 16.84 -6.03
CA ASP A 274 5.99 17.72 -6.54
C ASP A 274 7.33 17.67 -5.78
N HIS A 275 8.00 16.52 -5.82
CA HIS A 275 9.41 16.43 -5.49
C HIS A 275 10.16 16.47 -6.81
N LEU A 276 10.18 17.68 -7.40
CA LEU A 276 11.27 18.09 -8.29
C LEU A 276 12.56 17.65 -7.61
N THR A 277 13.24 16.70 -8.23
CA THR A 277 14.56 16.23 -7.81
C THR A 277 15.40 17.44 -7.41
N ALA A 278 15.93 17.41 -6.18
CA ALA A 278 16.80 18.43 -5.63
C ALA A 278 18.10 18.55 -6.44
N ARG A 279 18.07 19.25 -7.58
CA ARG A 279 19.25 19.74 -8.33
C ARG A 279 19.07 21.09 -9.04
N SER A 280 17.94 21.78 -8.89
CA SER A 280 17.75 23.09 -9.51
C SER A 280 17.12 24.07 -8.52
N PHE A 281 17.96 24.89 -7.89
CA PHE A 281 17.59 25.93 -6.90
C PHE A 281 16.89 27.15 -7.53
N ASP A 282 15.99 26.97 -8.49
CA ASP A 282 15.41 28.13 -9.17
C ASP A 282 13.99 27.92 -9.73
N HIS A 283 13.08 27.34 -8.95
CA HIS A 283 11.64 27.59 -9.12
C HIS A 283 10.91 27.45 -7.77
N ILE A 284 10.38 28.57 -7.28
CA ILE A 284 9.42 28.59 -6.17
C ILE A 284 8.22 27.73 -6.61
N SER A 285 8.02 26.64 -5.86
CA SER A 285 6.92 25.68 -5.91
C SER A 285 5.58 26.26 -6.38
N LYS A 286 5.20 25.98 -7.63
CA LYS A 286 3.81 26.07 -8.08
C LYS A 286 3.23 24.67 -7.93
N ARG A 287 2.32 24.51 -6.96
CA ARG A 287 1.43 23.35 -6.86
C ARG A 287 0.82 23.12 -8.24
N ASP A 288 0.85 21.90 -8.76
CA ASP A 288 0.20 21.59 -10.03
C ASP A 288 -1.30 21.98 -9.99
N GLU A 289 -1.65 23.09 -10.66
CA GLU A 289 -3.01 23.63 -10.73
C GLU A 289 -3.94 22.78 -11.62
N THR A 290 -3.40 21.71 -12.22
CA THR A 290 -4.11 20.79 -13.13
C THR A 290 -5.28 20.07 -12.46
N PHE A 291 -5.10 19.62 -11.22
CA PHE A 291 -6.07 18.77 -10.52
C PHE A 291 -6.92 19.56 -9.52
N ILE A 292 -7.46 20.70 -9.94
CA ILE A 292 -8.37 21.52 -9.12
C ILE A 292 -9.82 21.24 -9.55
N PRO A 293 -10.68 20.76 -8.65
CA PRO A 293 -12.09 20.58 -8.98
C PRO A 293 -12.77 21.94 -9.18
N MET A 294 -13.77 21.98 -10.06
CA MET A 294 -14.63 23.14 -10.20
C MET A 294 -15.42 23.40 -8.90
N PRO A 295 -15.77 24.67 -8.60
CA PRO A 295 -16.60 24.98 -7.45
C PRO A 295 -17.90 24.17 -7.45
N ASN A 296 -18.23 23.56 -6.31
CA ASN A 296 -19.41 22.71 -6.12
C ASN A 296 -19.44 21.43 -6.98
N ALA A 297 -18.29 20.98 -7.50
CA ALA A 297 -18.19 19.66 -8.10
C ALA A 297 -18.66 18.57 -7.13
N LEU A 298 -19.36 17.56 -7.66
CA LEU A 298 -19.64 16.34 -6.92
C LEU A 298 -18.32 15.70 -6.46
N PRO A 299 -18.29 15.12 -5.25
CA PRO A 299 -17.08 14.55 -4.69
C PRO A 299 -16.70 13.28 -5.46
N THR A 300 -15.45 13.20 -5.88
CA THR A 300 -14.83 12.01 -6.49
C THR A 300 -13.69 11.52 -5.64
N ARG A 301 -13.21 10.32 -5.93
CA ARG A 301 -12.01 9.75 -5.29
C ARG A 301 -10.73 10.37 -5.83
N CYS A 302 -10.73 11.47 -6.57
CA CYS A 302 -9.47 11.98 -7.14
C CYS A 302 -8.75 12.98 -6.22
N PHE A 303 -9.46 13.50 -5.22
CA PHE A 303 -8.99 14.60 -4.37
C PHE A 303 -8.79 14.20 -2.93
N GLY A 304 -7.54 14.15 -2.47
CA GLY A 304 -7.30 14.18 -1.04
C GLY A 304 -5.85 14.23 -0.65
N ASP A 305 -5.58 13.74 0.56
CA ASP A 305 -4.44 14.11 1.42
C ASP A 305 -3.11 14.20 0.66
N PRO A 306 -2.67 15.41 0.25
CA PRO A 306 -1.47 15.58 -0.60
C PRO A 306 -0.18 15.07 0.08
N SER A 307 -0.19 14.96 1.41
CA SER A 307 0.91 14.42 2.20
C SER A 307 0.88 12.89 2.37
N ARG A 308 -0.04 12.20 1.69
CA ARG A 308 -0.28 10.74 1.80
C ARG A 308 -0.38 10.05 0.43
N GLU A 309 0.08 10.72 -0.63
CA GLU A 309 0.19 10.16 -1.97
C GLU A 309 1.41 9.22 -2.03
N MET A 310 1.21 7.97 -2.46
CA MET A 310 2.27 6.97 -2.63
C MET A 310 2.55 6.78 -4.12
N ASN A 311 3.81 6.77 -4.53
CA ASN A 311 4.16 6.47 -5.92
C ASN A 311 3.87 5.00 -6.25
N ILE A 312 3.47 4.74 -7.49
CA ILE A 312 3.17 3.38 -7.97
C ILE A 312 4.37 2.43 -7.85
N VAL A 313 5.58 2.92 -8.13
CA VAL A 313 6.82 2.13 -7.97
C VAL A 313 7.06 1.75 -6.51
N GLN A 314 6.80 2.65 -5.56
CA GLN A 314 6.91 2.36 -4.13
C GLN A 314 5.89 1.30 -3.68
N LEU A 315 4.66 1.37 -4.22
CA LEU A 315 3.64 0.35 -3.96
C LEU A 315 4.07 -1.01 -4.53
N ALA A 316 4.62 -1.02 -5.75
CA ALA A 316 5.16 -2.24 -6.37
C ALA A 316 6.28 -2.86 -5.52
N ASP A 317 7.22 -2.04 -5.01
CA ASP A 317 8.31 -2.48 -4.14
C ASP A 317 7.77 -3.07 -2.81
N ALA A 318 6.79 -2.41 -2.19
CA ALA A 318 6.16 -2.91 -0.96
C ALA A 318 5.48 -4.27 -1.17
N ILE A 319 4.84 -4.48 -2.31
CA ILE A 319 4.19 -5.76 -2.67
C ILE A 319 5.24 -6.83 -3.01
N ALA A 320 6.27 -6.47 -3.78
CA ALA A 320 7.33 -7.40 -4.20
C ALA A 320 8.15 -7.95 -3.02
N ALA A 321 8.20 -7.21 -1.90
CA ALA A 321 8.91 -7.62 -0.70
C ALA A 321 8.18 -8.68 0.16
N GLN A 322 6.96 -9.09 -0.21
CA GLN A 322 6.16 -10.05 0.55
C GLN A 322 6.53 -11.51 0.22
N GLU A 323 6.37 -12.40 1.20
CA GLU A 323 6.59 -13.85 1.02
C GLU A 323 5.44 -14.57 0.28
N TYR A 324 4.35 -13.85 0.01
CA TYR A 324 3.20 -14.31 -0.75
C TYR A 324 2.96 -13.40 -1.95
N ARG A 325 2.23 -13.89 -2.95
CA ARG A 325 1.78 -13.09 -4.09
C ARG A 325 0.32 -12.70 -3.95
N LEU A 326 -0.02 -11.54 -4.50
CA LEU A 326 -1.40 -11.14 -4.70
C LEU A 326 -1.94 -11.78 -5.97
N ASP A 327 -3.12 -12.36 -5.90
CA ASP A 327 -3.82 -12.86 -7.08
C ASP A 327 -4.43 -11.70 -7.86
N TRP A 328 -4.98 -10.72 -7.14
CA TRP A 328 -5.60 -9.56 -7.74
C TRP A 328 -5.49 -8.30 -6.87
N ILE A 329 -5.52 -7.14 -7.55
CA ILE A 329 -5.62 -5.82 -6.93
C ILE A 329 -6.85 -5.11 -7.49
N ILE A 330 -7.67 -4.51 -6.63
CA ILE A 330 -8.76 -3.62 -7.03
C ILE A 330 -8.42 -2.21 -6.58
N PHE A 331 -8.31 -1.29 -7.53
CA PHE A 331 -8.19 0.13 -7.24
C PHE A 331 -9.57 0.78 -7.18
N ASP A 332 -10.03 1.04 -5.96
CA ASP A 332 -11.16 1.92 -5.69
C ASP A 332 -10.65 3.38 -5.57
N ALA A 333 -10.03 3.83 -6.66
CA ALA A 333 -9.33 5.11 -6.84
C ALA A 333 -9.40 5.57 -8.33
N CYS A 334 -9.25 6.87 -8.57
CA CYS A 334 -9.36 7.43 -9.93
C CYS A 334 -8.16 7.10 -10.84
N PHE A 335 -8.42 7.00 -12.15
CA PHE A 335 -7.41 6.94 -13.22
C PHE A 335 -6.44 5.75 -13.18
N MET A 336 -6.64 4.79 -12.28
CA MET A 336 -5.70 3.68 -12.08
C MET A 336 -5.68 2.67 -13.23
N ALA A 337 -6.71 2.63 -14.10
CA ALA A 337 -6.64 1.89 -15.37
C ALA A 337 -5.92 2.75 -16.42
N ASN A 338 -4.62 2.86 -16.23
CA ASN A 338 -3.71 3.60 -17.07
C ASN A 338 -2.52 2.70 -17.41
N ILE A 339 -2.10 2.65 -18.67
CA ILE A 339 -1.13 1.67 -19.13
C ILE A 339 0.24 1.86 -18.48
N GLU A 340 0.68 3.09 -18.25
CA GLU A 340 1.92 3.37 -17.54
C GLU A 340 1.88 2.86 -16.09
N THR A 341 0.75 3.07 -15.42
CA THR A 341 0.50 2.58 -14.04
C THR A 341 0.46 1.06 -13.97
N LEU A 342 -0.33 0.44 -14.85
CA LEU A 342 -0.53 -1.01 -14.89
C LEU A 342 0.77 -1.73 -15.26
N TYR A 343 1.56 -1.15 -16.17
CA TYR A 343 2.85 -1.71 -16.56
C TYR A 343 3.84 -1.70 -15.40
N ASP A 344 3.89 -0.65 -14.59
CA ASP A 344 4.73 -0.62 -13.37
C ASP A 344 4.27 -1.62 -12.31
N LEU A 345 2.98 -1.98 -12.28
CA LEU A 345 2.40 -2.98 -11.39
C LEU A 345 2.32 -4.39 -11.98
N ARG A 346 2.84 -4.64 -13.19
CA ARG A 346 2.65 -5.91 -13.92
C ARG A 346 3.15 -7.14 -13.17
N ASN A 347 4.08 -6.97 -12.25
CA ASN A 347 4.64 -8.04 -11.42
C ASN A 347 4.00 -8.15 -10.03
N SER A 348 3.10 -7.23 -9.68
CA SER A 348 2.53 -7.11 -8.33
C SER A 348 1.34 -8.04 -8.11
N ALA A 349 0.56 -8.37 -9.15
CA ALA A 349 -0.57 -9.30 -9.09
C ALA A 349 -0.85 -9.91 -10.47
N ASN A 350 -1.66 -10.98 -10.53
CA ASN A 350 -2.07 -11.59 -11.81
C ASN A 350 -3.14 -10.75 -12.52
N TYR A 351 -4.03 -10.12 -11.76
CA TYR A 351 -5.12 -9.29 -12.27
C TYR A 351 -5.20 -7.95 -11.56
N ILE A 352 -5.53 -6.88 -12.30
CA ILE A 352 -5.77 -5.55 -11.71
C ILE A 352 -7.10 -5.01 -12.22
N ILE A 353 -8.04 -4.71 -11.33
CA ILE A 353 -9.31 -4.05 -11.66
C ILE A 353 -9.19 -2.57 -11.32
N ALA A 354 -9.47 -1.70 -12.27
CA ALA A 354 -9.34 -0.26 -12.09
C ALA A 354 -10.25 0.53 -13.04
N SER A 355 -10.40 1.83 -12.77
CA SER A 355 -11.13 2.77 -13.61
C SER A 355 -10.17 3.67 -14.40
N PRO A 356 -10.39 3.92 -15.71
CA PRO A 356 -9.63 4.90 -16.47
C PRO A 356 -10.15 6.33 -16.26
N ILE A 357 -11.30 6.51 -15.61
CA ILE A 357 -11.95 7.80 -15.32
C ILE A 357 -11.95 8.10 -13.81
N GLU A 358 -12.55 9.23 -13.44
CA GLU A 358 -12.90 9.53 -12.05
C GLU A 358 -13.94 8.54 -11.49
N ILE A 359 -13.66 7.98 -10.31
CA ILE A 359 -14.65 7.22 -9.53
C ILE A 359 -15.34 8.18 -8.55
N MET A 360 -16.67 8.17 -8.48
CA MET A 360 -17.41 9.00 -7.52
C MET A 360 -17.02 8.63 -6.08
N ALA A 361 -17.09 9.57 -5.12
CA ALA A 361 -16.58 9.34 -3.76
C ALA A 361 -17.20 8.13 -3.05
N ALA A 362 -18.42 7.73 -3.43
CA ALA A 362 -19.05 6.48 -2.99
C ALA A 362 -18.16 5.24 -3.19
N GLY A 363 -17.43 5.18 -4.32
CA GLY A 363 -16.62 4.03 -4.71
C GLY A 363 -17.43 2.81 -5.09
N PHE A 364 -16.85 1.63 -4.87
CA PHE A 364 -17.51 0.36 -5.15
C PHE A 364 -18.70 0.10 -4.20
N PRO A 365 -19.75 -0.59 -4.67
CA PRO A 365 -20.83 -1.09 -3.83
C PRO A 365 -20.38 -2.34 -3.05
N TYR A 366 -19.69 -2.16 -1.93
CA TYR A 366 -19.03 -3.26 -1.21
C TYR A 366 -19.98 -4.37 -0.71
N ASP A 367 -21.25 -4.06 -0.45
CA ASP A 367 -22.28 -5.06 -0.12
C ASP A 367 -22.59 -6.02 -1.27
N ARG A 368 -22.35 -5.59 -2.52
CA ARG A 368 -22.51 -6.42 -3.73
C ARG A 368 -21.18 -7.00 -4.22
N LEU A 369 -20.09 -6.26 -4.02
CA LEU A 369 -18.75 -6.67 -4.43
C LEU A 369 -18.21 -7.84 -3.61
N ILE A 370 -18.31 -7.79 -2.27
CA ILE A 370 -17.71 -8.81 -1.41
C ILE A 370 -18.21 -10.24 -1.72
N PRO A 371 -19.51 -10.47 -1.97
CA PRO A 371 -19.98 -11.78 -2.43
C PRO A 371 -19.30 -12.30 -3.70
N GLN A 372 -18.95 -11.43 -4.66
CA GLN A 372 -18.23 -11.83 -5.87
C GLN A 372 -16.78 -12.24 -5.55
N LEU A 373 -16.16 -11.57 -4.56
CA LEU A 373 -14.78 -11.82 -4.17
C LEU A 373 -14.60 -13.06 -3.28
N PHE A 374 -15.69 -13.56 -2.67
CA PHE A 374 -15.74 -14.76 -1.84
C PHE A 374 -16.82 -15.74 -2.33
N ALA A 375 -16.88 -15.96 -3.64
CA ALA A 375 -17.75 -16.95 -4.24
C ALA A 375 -17.40 -18.37 -3.74
N ASP A 376 -18.34 -19.31 -3.89
CA ASP A 376 -18.22 -20.69 -3.41
C ASP A 376 -17.73 -20.76 -1.95
N THR A 377 -18.36 -19.98 -1.07
CA THR A 377 -18.06 -19.90 0.38
C THR A 377 -16.61 -19.49 0.70
N GLY A 378 -16.06 -18.58 -0.13
CA GLY A 378 -14.68 -18.10 -0.03
C GLY A 378 -13.64 -18.94 -0.76
N ASN A 379 -14.07 -19.98 -1.50
CA ASN A 379 -13.17 -20.87 -2.26
C ASN A 379 -12.87 -20.39 -3.67
N THR A 380 -13.57 -19.39 -4.20
CA THR A 380 -13.30 -18.80 -5.52
C THR A 380 -13.56 -17.29 -5.51
N CYS A 381 -13.10 -16.61 -6.56
CA CYS A 381 -13.44 -15.21 -6.82
C CYS A 381 -13.95 -15.04 -8.26
N ASP A 382 -15.02 -14.27 -8.43
CA ASP A 382 -15.55 -13.86 -9.72
C ASP A 382 -15.17 -12.41 -10.01
N LEU A 383 -14.01 -12.25 -10.66
CA LEU A 383 -13.51 -10.92 -11.00
C LEU A 383 -14.31 -10.26 -12.14
N ALA A 384 -14.93 -11.05 -13.03
CA ALA A 384 -15.80 -10.50 -14.07
C ALA A 384 -17.11 -10.00 -13.47
N GLY A 385 -17.71 -10.79 -12.57
CA GLY A 385 -18.86 -10.38 -11.76
C GLY A 385 -18.57 -9.16 -10.88
N ALA A 386 -17.34 -8.99 -10.39
CA ALA A 386 -16.91 -7.78 -9.68
C ALA A 386 -16.92 -6.53 -10.58
N CYS A 387 -16.44 -6.63 -11.82
CA CYS A 387 -16.51 -5.55 -12.82
C CYS A 387 -17.97 -5.22 -13.19
N GLU A 388 -18.78 -6.24 -13.46
CA GLU A 388 -20.22 -6.07 -13.78
C GLU A 388 -20.97 -5.41 -12.61
N THR A 389 -20.70 -5.84 -11.37
CA THR A 389 -21.30 -5.27 -10.16
C THR A 389 -21.02 -3.76 -10.01
N PHE A 390 -19.79 -3.32 -10.30
CA PHE A 390 -19.44 -1.90 -10.30
C PHE A 390 -20.22 -1.15 -11.38
N TYR A 391 -20.23 -1.70 -12.60
CA TYR A 391 -20.92 -1.11 -13.73
C TYR A 391 -22.42 -0.96 -13.49
N ASP A 392 -23.08 -2.04 -13.07
CA ASP A 392 -24.52 -2.06 -12.82
C ASP A 392 -24.93 -1.05 -11.74
N PHE A 393 -24.11 -0.90 -10.69
CA PHE A 393 -24.34 0.12 -9.67
C PHE A 393 -24.33 1.52 -10.27
N TYR A 394 -23.31 1.87 -11.05
CA TYR A 394 -23.22 3.21 -11.63
C TYR A 394 -24.20 3.44 -12.79
N LEU A 395 -24.60 2.39 -13.50
CA LEU A 395 -25.60 2.49 -14.57
C LEU A 395 -27.01 2.66 -14.00
N ASN A 396 -27.39 1.82 -13.05
CA ASN A 396 -28.80 1.64 -12.66
C ASN A 396 -29.12 2.23 -11.28
N ASP A 397 -28.19 2.18 -10.33
CA ASP A 397 -28.44 2.47 -8.92
C ASP A 397 -27.64 3.65 -8.38
N TRP A 398 -26.99 4.43 -9.25
CA TRP A 398 -26.10 5.53 -8.84
C TRP A 398 -26.82 6.52 -7.92
N ASN A 399 -28.11 6.77 -8.16
CA ASN A 399 -28.93 7.71 -7.40
C ASN A 399 -29.39 7.19 -6.02
N SER A 400 -29.08 5.93 -5.68
CA SER A 400 -29.30 5.39 -4.33
C SER A 400 -28.35 5.99 -3.29
N VAL A 401 -27.26 6.63 -3.74
CA VAL A 401 -26.27 7.30 -2.90
C VAL A 401 -26.32 8.82 -3.14
N PRO A 402 -26.41 9.67 -2.09
CA PRO A 402 -26.35 11.12 -2.25
C PRO A 402 -25.04 11.60 -2.89
N ASN A 403 -25.11 12.71 -3.64
CA ASN A 403 -23.95 13.34 -4.30
C ASN A 403 -23.19 12.41 -5.27
N ASN A 404 -23.89 11.45 -5.86
CA ASN A 404 -23.35 10.51 -6.84
C ASN A 404 -23.79 10.89 -8.28
N ALA A 405 -23.20 10.26 -9.29
CA ALA A 405 -23.54 10.47 -10.70
C ALA A 405 -23.57 9.15 -11.47
N GLN A 406 -24.30 9.10 -12.58
CA GLN A 406 -24.32 7.97 -13.52
C GLN A 406 -23.00 7.88 -14.31
N SER A 407 -21.92 7.58 -13.60
CA SER A 407 -20.55 7.65 -14.11
C SER A 407 -19.73 6.48 -13.59
N GLY A 408 -19.55 5.46 -14.42
CA GLY A 408 -18.73 4.30 -14.09
C GLY A 408 -18.09 3.71 -15.32
N CYS A 409 -16.77 3.63 -15.33
CA CYS A 409 -16.01 2.82 -16.27
C CYS A 409 -15.06 1.93 -15.48
N ILE A 410 -14.95 0.66 -15.86
CA ILE A 410 -14.11 -0.30 -15.18
C ILE A 410 -13.55 -1.31 -16.16
N SER A 411 -12.31 -1.70 -15.95
CA SER A 411 -11.65 -2.76 -16.70
C SER A 411 -10.84 -3.65 -15.77
N LEU A 412 -10.64 -4.89 -16.21
CA LEU A 412 -9.68 -5.83 -15.64
C LEU A 412 -8.49 -5.96 -16.58
N ALA A 413 -7.30 -5.77 -16.04
CA ALA A 413 -6.02 -5.99 -16.71
C ALA A 413 -5.46 -7.38 -16.35
N VAL A 414 -5.12 -8.19 -17.34
CA VAL A 414 -4.36 -9.42 -17.21
C VAL A 414 -2.88 -9.08 -17.32
N THR A 415 -2.18 -9.02 -16.19
CA THR A 415 -0.83 -8.42 -16.12
C THR A 415 0.22 -9.18 -16.92
N ALA A 416 0.05 -10.50 -17.06
CA ALA A 416 0.91 -11.38 -17.85
C ALA A 416 0.95 -11.04 -19.35
N GLU A 417 -0.06 -10.31 -19.87
CA GLU A 417 -0.12 -9.92 -21.28
C GLU A 417 0.53 -8.56 -21.54
N LEU A 418 0.86 -7.79 -20.49
CA LEU A 418 1.31 -6.39 -20.63
C LEU A 418 2.70 -6.27 -21.28
N GLU A 419 3.59 -7.25 -21.12
CA GLU A 419 4.90 -7.25 -21.80
C GLU A 419 4.75 -7.46 -23.31
N GLN A 420 3.88 -8.39 -23.72
CA GLN A 420 3.57 -8.60 -25.14
C GLN A 420 2.89 -7.35 -25.74
N LEU A 421 2.04 -6.68 -24.96
CA LEU A 421 1.39 -5.43 -25.37
C LEU A 421 2.43 -4.31 -25.58
N ALA A 422 3.39 -4.16 -24.68
CA ALA A 422 4.50 -3.21 -24.85
C ALA A 422 5.32 -3.54 -26.11
N ASP A 423 5.61 -4.81 -26.35
CA ASP A 423 6.38 -5.25 -27.52
C ASP A 423 5.72 -4.95 -28.87
N VAL A 424 4.40 -5.10 -28.97
CA VAL A 424 3.68 -4.73 -30.21
C VAL A 424 3.61 -3.21 -30.37
N VAL A 425 3.38 -2.46 -29.29
CA VAL A 425 3.38 -0.98 -29.32
C VAL A 425 4.76 -0.47 -29.74
N ARG A 426 5.85 -1.06 -29.24
CA ARG A 426 7.21 -0.73 -29.67
C ARG A 426 7.43 -0.87 -31.17
N ARG A 427 6.93 -1.96 -31.76
CA ARG A 427 7.02 -2.18 -33.21
C ARG A 427 6.18 -1.18 -33.99
N ILE A 428 5.02 -0.80 -33.48
CA ILE A 428 4.17 0.25 -34.08
C ILE A 428 4.89 1.60 -34.06
N GLN A 429 5.49 1.98 -32.93
CA GLN A 429 6.26 3.23 -32.80
C GLN A 429 7.49 3.25 -33.70
N ALA A 430 8.14 2.10 -33.91
CA ALA A 430 9.27 1.99 -34.84
C ALA A 430 8.86 2.06 -36.33
N ALA A 431 7.58 1.85 -36.66
CA ALA A 431 7.06 1.79 -38.03
C ALA A 431 6.68 3.16 -38.62
N ASN A 432 7.25 4.26 -38.13
CA ASN A 432 6.92 5.64 -38.51
C ASN A 432 5.42 5.98 -38.30
N PRO A 433 5.01 6.28 -37.06
CA PRO A 433 3.62 6.58 -36.73
C PRO A 433 3.09 7.78 -37.55
N SER A 434 1.80 7.71 -37.90
CA SER A 434 1.10 8.82 -38.55
C SER A 434 0.98 10.03 -37.62
N ALA A 435 0.89 11.22 -38.21
CA ALA A 435 0.45 12.40 -37.47
C ALA A 435 -1.00 12.23 -37.01
N TYR A 436 -1.33 12.77 -35.85
CA TYR A 436 -2.66 12.66 -35.24
C TYR A 436 -3.11 13.99 -34.66
N ASP A 437 -4.43 14.18 -34.59
CA ASP A 437 -5.06 15.32 -33.92
C ASP A 437 -5.54 14.92 -32.53
N ARG A 438 -4.88 15.45 -31.49
CA ARG A 438 -5.20 15.20 -30.07
C ARG A 438 -6.63 15.55 -29.71
N GLU A 439 -7.22 16.52 -30.40
CA GLU A 439 -8.59 17.01 -30.17
C GLU A 439 -9.65 15.96 -30.52
N THR A 440 -9.29 15.00 -31.38
CA THR A 440 -10.20 13.95 -31.84
C THR A 440 -10.13 12.69 -31.00
N LEU A 441 -9.08 12.54 -30.18
CA LEU A 441 -8.89 11.38 -29.33
C LEU A 441 -9.87 11.41 -28.15
N GLN A 442 -10.36 10.24 -27.77
CA GLN A 442 -11.17 10.11 -26.56
C GLN A 442 -10.29 10.40 -25.34
N SER A 443 -10.71 11.34 -24.50
CA SER A 443 -10.11 11.59 -23.19
C SER A 443 -11.00 11.07 -22.06
N TYR A 444 -10.39 10.80 -20.91
CA TYR A 444 -11.06 10.25 -19.72
C TYR A 444 -11.14 11.22 -18.54
N GLU A 445 -10.90 12.50 -18.80
CA GLU A 445 -11.09 13.59 -17.84
C GLU A 445 -11.66 14.85 -18.51
N GLY A 446 -12.15 15.77 -17.68
CA GLY A 446 -12.73 17.06 -18.09
C GLY A 446 -11.81 18.26 -17.86
N ILE A 447 -10.49 18.09 -17.82
CA ILE A 447 -9.47 19.12 -17.61
C ILE A 447 -9.38 19.97 -18.89
N TYR A 448 -10.09 21.09 -18.88
CA TYR A 448 -9.91 22.18 -19.84
C TYR A 448 -9.00 23.23 -19.22
N SER A 449 -7.89 23.57 -19.89
CA SER A 449 -6.98 24.60 -19.38
C SER A 449 -7.72 25.94 -19.23
N GLN A 450 -7.47 26.62 -18.11
CA GLN A 450 -7.66 28.08 -17.97
C GLN A 450 -6.65 28.76 -18.92
N GLY A 451 -6.90 28.77 -20.23
CA GLY A 451 -5.92 29.28 -21.20
C GLY A 451 -6.10 28.86 -22.66
N GLY A 452 -6.99 27.93 -22.98
CA GLY A 452 -7.45 27.72 -24.36
C GLY A 452 -6.65 26.74 -25.22
N ALA A 453 -5.86 25.84 -24.63
CA ALA A 453 -5.35 24.65 -25.34
C ALA A 453 -5.81 23.36 -24.64
N ASN A 454 -6.43 22.44 -25.39
CA ASN A 454 -6.78 21.12 -24.84
C ASN A 454 -5.48 20.40 -24.50
N SER A 455 -5.40 19.99 -23.25
CA SER A 455 -4.20 19.43 -22.67
C SER A 455 -4.62 18.35 -21.70
N HIS A 456 -5.44 17.44 -22.23
CA HIS A 456 -5.83 16.25 -21.49
C HIS A 456 -4.59 15.40 -21.19
N ILE A 457 -4.65 14.66 -20.09
CA ILE A 457 -3.58 13.78 -19.63
C ILE A 457 -3.88 12.32 -19.98
N PHE A 458 -5.14 11.90 -19.87
CA PHE A 458 -5.55 10.51 -20.03
C PHE A 458 -6.39 10.35 -21.29
N TYR A 459 -5.82 9.69 -22.30
CA TYR A 459 -6.49 9.36 -23.56
C TYR A 459 -6.74 7.87 -23.66
N ASP A 460 -7.70 7.46 -24.48
CA ASP A 460 -7.94 6.04 -24.75
C ASP A 460 -6.77 5.40 -25.52
N LEU A 461 -6.25 4.27 -25.01
CA LEU A 461 -5.07 3.60 -25.58
C LEU A 461 -5.34 3.07 -26.99
N GLU A 462 -6.42 2.31 -27.17
CA GLU A 462 -6.72 1.69 -28.46
C GLU A 462 -7.01 2.74 -29.53
N HIS A 463 -7.82 3.75 -29.21
CA HIS A 463 -8.10 4.84 -30.14
C HIS A 463 -6.82 5.60 -30.54
N PHE A 464 -5.90 5.82 -29.60
CA PHE A 464 -4.60 6.41 -29.93
C PHE A 464 -3.80 5.54 -30.90
N ILE A 465 -3.66 4.24 -30.60
CA ILE A 465 -2.89 3.31 -31.44
C ILE A 465 -3.51 3.14 -32.82
N GLU A 466 -4.83 3.03 -32.91
CA GLU A 466 -5.57 2.99 -34.19
C GLU A 466 -5.32 4.23 -35.06
N THR A 467 -5.16 5.38 -34.43
CA THR A 467 -4.92 6.65 -35.14
C THR A 467 -3.50 6.74 -35.70
N ILE A 468 -2.50 6.23 -34.98
CA ILE A 468 -1.09 6.35 -35.38
C ILE A 468 -0.60 5.18 -36.25
N CYS A 469 -1.19 3.99 -36.11
CA CYS A 469 -0.70 2.77 -36.73
C CYS A 469 -1.02 2.73 -38.23
N THR A 470 0.01 2.62 -39.06
CA THR A 470 -0.13 2.51 -40.53
C THR A 470 -0.10 1.08 -41.04
N ASP A 471 0.45 0.14 -40.25
CA ASP A 471 0.56 -1.27 -40.60
C ASP A 471 -0.63 -2.07 -40.04
N LYS A 472 -1.50 -2.53 -40.95
CA LYS A 472 -2.70 -3.31 -40.60
C LYS A 472 -2.39 -4.63 -39.90
N THR A 473 -1.23 -5.22 -40.15
CA THR A 473 -0.82 -6.48 -39.53
C THR A 473 -0.49 -6.23 -38.06
N LEU A 474 0.30 -5.19 -37.78
CA LEU A 474 0.63 -4.78 -36.42
C LEU A 474 -0.62 -4.33 -35.65
N LEU A 475 -1.55 -3.61 -36.31
CA LEU A 475 -2.80 -3.20 -35.67
C LEU A 475 -3.67 -4.42 -35.30
N THR A 476 -3.79 -5.40 -36.19
CA THR A 476 -4.55 -6.64 -35.91
C THR A 476 -3.92 -7.42 -34.75
N GLU A 477 -2.59 -7.50 -34.72
CA GLU A 477 -1.85 -8.14 -33.63
C GLU A 477 -2.06 -7.40 -32.30
N PHE A 478 -1.98 -6.07 -32.32
CA PHE A 478 -2.25 -5.22 -31.16
C PHE A 478 -3.66 -5.44 -30.62
N GLN A 479 -4.69 -5.42 -31.47
CA GLN A 479 -6.08 -5.66 -31.06
C GLN A 479 -6.26 -7.06 -30.44
N ALA A 480 -5.60 -8.09 -31.00
CA ALA A 480 -5.63 -9.44 -30.43
C ALA A 480 -4.93 -9.54 -29.07
N ILE A 481 -3.87 -8.76 -28.82
CA ILE A 481 -3.21 -8.67 -27.52
C ILE A 481 -4.07 -7.85 -26.55
N MET A 482 -4.65 -6.74 -27.00
CA MET A 482 -5.57 -5.91 -26.21
C MET A 482 -6.76 -6.72 -25.67
N GLU A 483 -7.33 -7.61 -26.48
CA GLU A 483 -8.43 -8.48 -26.03
C GLU A 483 -8.00 -9.49 -24.96
N ARG A 484 -6.73 -9.93 -24.96
CA ARG A 484 -6.21 -10.80 -23.89
C ARG A 484 -5.85 -10.00 -22.64
N ALA A 485 -5.23 -8.83 -22.82
CA ALA A 485 -4.81 -7.95 -21.74
C ALA A 485 -6.00 -7.32 -21.02
N PHE A 486 -7.07 -6.98 -21.75
CA PHE A 486 -8.29 -6.40 -21.24
C PHE A 486 -9.50 -7.08 -21.88
N PRO A 487 -9.99 -8.21 -21.34
CA PRO A 487 -11.09 -8.96 -21.94
C PRO A 487 -12.39 -8.17 -22.04
N SER A 488 -13.13 -8.29 -23.15
CA SER A 488 -14.38 -7.56 -23.41
C SER A 488 -15.46 -7.80 -22.35
N ASN A 489 -15.53 -9.01 -21.77
CA ASN A 489 -16.46 -9.36 -20.70
C ASN A 489 -16.10 -8.77 -19.32
N THR A 490 -15.04 -7.97 -19.25
CA THR A 490 -14.59 -7.28 -18.02
C THR A 490 -14.40 -5.78 -18.22
N ARG A 491 -14.72 -5.26 -19.42
CA ARG A 491 -14.63 -3.84 -19.78
C ARG A 491 -16.02 -3.26 -19.91
N PHE A 492 -16.41 -2.44 -18.94
CA PHE A 492 -17.74 -1.84 -18.91
C PHE A 492 -17.64 -0.32 -18.76
N HIS A 493 -18.57 0.40 -19.39
CA HIS A 493 -18.65 1.84 -19.29
C HIS A 493 -20.10 2.34 -19.37
N THR A 494 -20.41 3.38 -18.61
CA THR A 494 -21.62 4.17 -18.81
C THR A 494 -21.54 4.97 -20.12
N PRO A 495 -22.66 5.45 -20.70
CA PRO A 495 -22.61 6.24 -21.94
C PRO A 495 -21.81 7.55 -21.83
N GLN A 496 -21.66 8.06 -20.60
CA GLN A 496 -20.94 9.28 -20.27
C GLN A 496 -20.22 9.10 -18.93
N PHE A 497 -19.20 9.91 -18.65
CA PHE A 497 -18.52 9.96 -17.35
C PHE A 497 -18.56 11.37 -16.76
N TYR A 498 -18.69 11.46 -15.45
CA TYR A 498 -18.60 12.72 -14.71
C TYR A 498 -17.14 13.12 -14.54
N SER A 499 -16.83 14.41 -14.71
CA SER A 499 -15.56 14.97 -14.26
C SER A 499 -15.74 16.16 -13.34
N ALA A 500 -15.04 16.13 -12.21
CA ALA A 500 -15.02 17.23 -11.27
C ALA A 500 -14.24 18.44 -11.80
N TYR A 501 -13.34 18.25 -12.77
CA TYR A 501 -12.54 19.32 -13.37
C TYR A 501 -13.34 20.25 -14.28
N ASN A 502 -14.52 19.82 -14.76
CA ASN A 502 -15.46 20.68 -15.48
C ASN A 502 -16.89 20.68 -14.91
N SER A 503 -17.14 19.92 -13.85
CA SER A 503 -18.46 19.69 -13.23
C SER A 503 -19.52 19.24 -14.23
N LYS A 504 -19.16 18.40 -15.21
CA LYS A 504 -20.07 17.94 -16.28
C LYS A 504 -19.95 16.44 -16.54
N MET A 505 -20.98 15.90 -17.18
CA MET A 505 -20.92 14.62 -17.86
C MET A 505 -20.26 14.80 -19.23
N ASN A 506 -19.26 13.97 -19.53
CA ASN A 506 -18.48 13.96 -20.75
C ASN A 506 -18.80 12.68 -21.54
N PRO A 507 -18.98 12.75 -22.86
CA PRO A 507 -19.35 11.59 -23.66
C PRO A 507 -18.21 10.57 -23.77
N ILE A 508 -18.59 9.30 -23.88
CA ILE A 508 -17.68 8.21 -24.24
C ILE A 508 -18.08 7.73 -25.63
N SER A 509 -17.19 7.97 -26.59
CA SER A 509 -17.35 7.56 -27.99
C SER A 509 -16.45 6.39 -28.36
N HIS A 510 -15.32 6.24 -27.67
CA HIS A 510 -14.40 5.11 -27.75
C HIS A 510 -14.10 4.61 -26.33
N TYR A 511 -13.98 3.30 -26.16
CA TYR A 511 -13.65 2.71 -24.87
C TYR A 511 -12.86 1.41 -25.00
N SER A 512 -11.56 1.45 -24.72
CA SER A 512 -10.67 0.30 -24.67
C SER A 512 -10.49 -0.32 -23.28
N GLY A 513 -11.01 0.36 -22.25
CA GLY A 513 -10.83 -0.02 -20.85
C GLY A 513 -9.60 0.59 -20.17
N VAL A 514 -8.65 1.16 -20.93
CA VAL A 514 -7.37 1.64 -20.38
C VAL A 514 -6.96 2.96 -21.02
N SER A 515 -6.36 3.83 -20.21
CA SER A 515 -5.83 5.11 -20.68
C SER A 515 -4.32 5.06 -20.99
N ILE A 516 -3.84 6.00 -21.80
CA ILE A 516 -2.43 6.29 -22.08
C ILE A 516 -2.19 7.81 -21.99
N SER A 517 -1.00 8.22 -21.58
CA SER A 517 -0.63 9.63 -21.43
C SER A 517 0.38 10.15 -22.46
N GLU A 518 0.85 9.33 -23.39
CA GLU A 518 1.72 9.76 -24.49
C GLU A 518 1.12 10.91 -25.34
N PRO A 519 -0.19 10.94 -25.63
CA PRO A 519 -0.82 12.07 -26.30
C PRO A 519 -1.03 13.29 -25.39
N SER A 520 -0.47 13.35 -24.18
CA SER A 520 -0.52 14.55 -23.34
C SER A 520 0.55 15.57 -23.75
N LEU A 521 0.28 16.87 -23.57
CA LEU A 521 1.31 17.91 -23.60
C LEU A 521 1.79 18.30 -22.18
N ARG A 522 1.18 17.71 -21.15
CA ARG A 522 1.55 17.87 -19.73
C ARG A 522 2.38 16.67 -19.28
N HIS A 523 3.32 16.92 -18.38
CA HIS A 523 4.18 15.87 -17.79
C HIS A 523 4.96 15.02 -18.81
N VAL A 524 5.25 15.57 -20.00
CA VAL A 524 5.95 14.83 -21.07
C VAL A 524 7.28 14.25 -20.59
N THR A 525 8.06 15.04 -19.84
CA THR A 525 9.35 14.60 -19.30
C THR A 525 9.21 13.47 -18.29
N ASP A 526 8.15 13.49 -17.49
CA ASP A 526 7.89 12.47 -16.48
C ASP A 526 7.38 11.19 -17.14
N ASN A 527 6.50 11.31 -18.15
CA ASN A 527 5.98 10.17 -18.91
C ASN A 527 7.13 9.39 -19.57
N GLN A 528 8.12 10.11 -20.10
CA GLN A 528 9.34 9.53 -20.70
C GLN A 528 10.22 8.75 -19.70
N GLN A 529 10.00 8.91 -18.39
CA GLN A 529 10.69 8.13 -17.35
C GLN A 529 9.95 6.87 -16.93
N THR A 530 8.68 6.69 -17.32
CA THR A 530 7.91 5.48 -17.02
C THR A 530 8.55 4.25 -17.68
N ASN A 531 8.38 3.07 -17.07
CA ASN A 531 8.91 1.85 -17.68
C ASN A 531 8.16 1.51 -18.97
N TRP A 532 6.87 1.82 -19.06
CA TRP A 532 6.09 1.69 -20.29
C TRP A 532 6.72 2.47 -21.44
N TYR A 533 7.02 3.76 -21.25
CA TYR A 533 7.62 4.57 -22.31
C TYR A 533 8.99 4.02 -22.73
N LYS A 534 9.83 3.63 -21.76
CA LYS A 534 11.15 3.05 -22.03
C LYS A 534 11.04 1.79 -22.89
N ASP A 535 10.13 0.88 -22.55
CA ASP A 535 10.00 -0.41 -23.25
C ASP A 535 9.22 -0.32 -24.56
N THR A 536 8.55 0.80 -24.82
CA THR A 536 7.81 1.07 -26.08
C THR A 536 8.55 1.98 -27.06
N HIS A 537 9.62 2.66 -26.64
CA HIS A 537 10.33 3.63 -27.48
C HIS A 537 11.85 3.42 -27.56
N LYS A 538 12.46 2.66 -26.66
CA LYS A 538 13.93 2.50 -26.59
C LYS A 538 14.42 1.14 -27.06
#